data_AF-A0A2W0BUM2-F1
#
_entry.id   AF-A0A2W0BUM2-F1
#
_cell.length_a   1.000
_cell.length_b   1.000
_cell.length_c   1.000
_cell.angle_alpha   90.00
_cell.angle_beta   90.00
_cell.angle_gamma   90.00
#
_symmetry.space_group_name_H-M   'P 1'
#
loop_
_entity.id
_entity.type
_entity.pdbx_description
1 polymer ?
#
loop_
_entity_poly.entity_id
_entity_poly.type
_entity_poly.pdbx_seq_one_letter_code
_entity_poly.pdbx_strand_id
1 'polypeptide(L)'
;MSRIADWPRLFGQIITGTGWTKREIDALTLFEANELLEYWSEHPPTHVLLAAMMKARPLRKKTAGDLLSAVEGAGGHVCTSPPEAIRKFLTRVPGMPGSECAGGAQGESPA
;
A
#
# COMPACT_ATOMS: atom_id res chain seq x y z
N MET A 1 -16.02 -1.82 -19.92
CA MET A 1 -15.30 -0.90 -20.81
C MET A 1 -13.81 -1.13 -20.61
N SER A 2 -13.15 -1.87 -21.50
CA SER A 2 -11.69 -1.97 -21.49
C SER A 2 -11.11 -0.58 -21.70
N ARG A 3 -10.30 -0.10 -20.77
CA ARG A 3 -9.43 1.04 -21.04
C ARG A 3 -8.44 0.60 -22.12
N ILE A 4 -8.17 1.47 -23.09
CA ILE A 4 -7.28 1.19 -24.23
C ILE A 4 -5.90 0.70 -23.77
N ALA A 5 -5.45 1.09 -22.57
CA ALA A 5 -4.34 0.46 -21.86
C ALA A 5 -4.50 0.64 -20.33
N ASP A 6 -4.28 -0.43 -19.57
CA ASP A 6 -4.22 -0.40 -18.10
C ASP A 6 -2.81 -0.01 -17.62
N TRP A 7 -2.40 1.23 -17.90
CA TRP A 7 -1.07 1.77 -17.54
C TRP A 7 -0.67 1.53 -16.07
N PRO A 8 -1.54 1.75 -15.06
CA PRO A 8 -1.13 1.53 -13.67
C PRO A 8 -0.76 0.08 -13.36
N ARG A 9 -1.34 -0.88 -14.09
CA ARG A 9 -1.03 -2.31 -13.94
C ARG A 9 0.32 -2.61 -14.59
N LEU A 10 0.55 -2.12 -15.80
CA LEU A 10 1.81 -2.29 -16.52
C LEU A 10 2.99 -1.73 -15.71
N PHE A 11 2.90 -0.47 -15.26
CA PHE A 11 3.92 0.13 -14.41
C PHE A 11 4.12 -0.66 -13.13
N GLY A 12 3.05 -1.12 -12.47
CA GLY A 12 3.17 -1.94 -11.27
C GLY A 12 3.94 -3.25 -11.51
N GLN A 13 3.69 -3.92 -12.64
CA GLN A 13 4.43 -5.13 -13.02
C GLN A 13 5.89 -4.83 -13.31
N ILE A 14 6.18 -3.79 -14.10
CA ILE A 14 7.56 -3.39 -14.43
C ILE A 14 8.34 -3.04 -13.17
N ILE A 15 7.79 -2.20 -12.28
CA ILE A 15 8.42 -1.82 -11.01
C ILE A 15 8.69 -3.04 -10.13
N THR A 16 7.72 -3.96 -10.03
CA THR A 16 7.88 -5.15 -9.17
C THR A 16 8.91 -6.14 -9.73
N GLY A 17 8.98 -6.26 -11.06
CA GLY A 17 9.92 -7.17 -11.73
C GLY A 17 11.35 -6.65 -11.80
N THR A 18 11.54 -5.32 -11.94
CA THR A 18 12.85 -4.71 -12.19
C THR A 18 13.39 -3.88 -11.03
N GLY A 19 12.51 -3.39 -10.14
CA GLY A 19 12.87 -2.43 -9.09
C GLY A 19 13.02 -0.99 -9.59
N TRP A 20 12.74 -0.71 -10.87
CA TRP A 20 12.85 0.64 -11.43
C TRP A 20 11.82 1.62 -10.89
N THR A 21 12.19 2.89 -10.89
CA THR A 21 11.32 4.01 -10.59
C THR A 21 10.45 4.37 -11.80
N LYS A 22 9.35 5.08 -11.55
CA LYS A 22 8.45 5.53 -12.64
C LYS A 22 9.17 6.35 -13.70
N ARG A 23 10.15 7.19 -13.30
CA ARG A 23 10.90 8.04 -14.23
C ARG A 23 11.79 7.24 -15.17
N GLU A 24 12.37 6.14 -14.69
CA GLU A 24 13.17 5.23 -15.50
C GLU A 24 12.26 4.47 -16.49
N ILE A 25 11.06 4.10 -16.07
CA ILE A 25 10.08 3.44 -16.95
C ILE A 25 9.53 4.41 -18.00
N ASP A 26 9.28 5.67 -17.65
CA ASP A 26 8.84 6.71 -18.58
C ASP A 26 9.89 7.04 -19.66
N ALA A 27 11.17 6.72 -19.39
CA ALA A 27 12.24 6.88 -20.35
C ALA A 27 12.32 5.74 -21.38
N LEU A 28 11.66 4.61 -21.12
CA LEU A 28 11.59 3.49 -22.06
C LEU A 28 10.67 3.82 -23.22
N THR A 29 11.10 3.43 -24.41
CA THR A 29 10.21 3.38 -25.56
C THR A 29 9.21 2.24 -25.41
N LEU A 30 8.05 2.36 -26.07
CA LEU A 30 7.06 1.29 -26.10
C LEU A 30 7.62 -0.02 -26.69
N PHE A 31 8.59 0.09 -27.58
CA PHE A 31 9.26 -1.05 -28.19
C PHE A 31 10.10 -1.81 -27.17
N GLU A 32 10.97 -1.13 -26.42
CA GLU A 32 11.78 -1.75 -25.36
C GLU A 32 10.91 -2.35 -24.25
N ALA A 33 9.82 -1.68 -23.88
CA ALA A 33 8.85 -2.22 -22.94
C ALA A 33 8.19 -3.50 -23.48
N ASN A 34 7.91 -3.57 -24.79
CA ASN A 34 7.34 -4.77 -25.42
C ASN A 34 8.34 -5.93 -25.44
N GLU A 35 9.62 -5.68 -25.78
CA GLU A 35 10.67 -6.70 -25.73
C GLU A 35 10.83 -7.29 -24.32
N LEU A 36 10.77 -6.45 -23.29
CA LEU A 36 10.81 -6.91 -21.90
C LEU A 36 9.62 -7.83 -21.56
N LEU A 37 8.41 -7.47 -22.03
CA LEU A 37 7.21 -8.28 -21.82
C LEU A 37 7.28 -9.60 -22.58
N GLU A 38 7.86 -9.61 -23.78
CA GLU A 38 8.07 -10.82 -24.57
C GLU A 38 9.05 -11.77 -23.88
N TYR A 39 10.18 -11.26 -23.37
CA TYR A 39 11.09 -12.02 -22.52
C TYR A 39 10.37 -12.60 -21.27
N TRP A 40 9.52 -11.82 -20.61
CA TRP A 40 8.73 -12.30 -19.46
C TRP A 40 7.66 -13.33 -19.80
N SER A 41 7.26 -13.47 -21.07
CA SER A 41 6.35 -14.52 -21.49
C SER A 41 7.03 -15.89 -21.46
N GLU A 42 8.32 -15.95 -21.79
CA GLU A 42 9.15 -17.15 -21.74
C GLU A 42 9.72 -17.39 -20.34
N HIS A 43 10.10 -16.31 -19.66
CA HIS A 43 10.73 -16.32 -18.35
C HIS A 43 9.98 -15.42 -17.36
N PRO A 44 8.84 -15.90 -16.83
CA PRO A 44 7.98 -15.07 -15.99
C PRO A 44 8.67 -14.67 -14.68
N PRO A 45 8.50 -13.41 -14.23
CA PRO A 45 9.10 -12.94 -12.99
C PRO A 45 8.52 -13.66 -11.76
N THR A 46 9.34 -13.82 -10.73
CA THR A 46 9.06 -14.67 -9.54
C THR A 46 7.70 -14.38 -8.89
N HIS A 47 7.30 -13.12 -8.79
CA HIS A 47 6.04 -12.74 -8.16
C HIS A 47 4.81 -13.25 -8.94
N VAL A 48 4.91 -13.42 -10.25
CA VAL A 48 3.86 -13.99 -11.10
C VAL A 48 3.78 -15.50 -10.89
N LEU A 49 4.92 -16.20 -10.88
CA LEU A 49 4.99 -17.63 -10.59
C LEU A 49 4.42 -17.96 -9.22
N LEU A 50 4.83 -17.21 -8.19
CA LEU A 50 4.34 -17.40 -6.83
C LEU A 50 2.82 -17.17 -6.73
N ALA A 51 2.31 -16.10 -7.37
CA ALA A 51 0.87 -15.84 -7.39
C ALA A 51 0.09 -16.98 -8.05
N ALA A 52 0.61 -17.56 -9.14
CA ALA A 52 0.01 -18.70 -9.83
C ALA A 52 0.05 -19.97 -8.96
N MET A 53 1.20 -20.29 -8.37
CA MET A 53 1.37 -21.46 -7.48
C MET A 53 0.45 -21.39 -6.26
N MET A 54 0.31 -20.22 -5.65
CA MET A 54 -0.52 -20.02 -4.47
C MET A 54 -2.01 -19.79 -4.79
N LYS A 55 -2.40 -19.73 -6.08
CA LYS A 55 -3.74 -19.33 -6.51
C LYS A 55 -4.19 -18.02 -5.85
N ALA A 56 -3.25 -17.09 -5.68
CA ALA A 56 -3.49 -15.83 -4.98
C ALA A 56 -4.50 -14.99 -5.76
N ARG A 57 -5.54 -14.49 -5.07
CA ARG A 57 -6.52 -13.60 -5.67
C ARG A 57 -6.04 -12.15 -5.59
N PRO A 58 -6.27 -11.33 -6.63
CA PRO A 58 -5.97 -9.90 -6.55
C PRO A 58 -6.67 -9.28 -5.34
N LEU A 59 -5.92 -8.60 -4.49
CA LEU A 59 -6.51 -7.79 -3.42
C LEU A 59 -7.32 -6.67 -4.09
N ARG A 60 -8.62 -6.59 -3.79
CA ARG A 60 -9.44 -5.49 -4.28
C ARG A 60 -8.86 -4.19 -3.73
N LYS A 61 -8.50 -3.28 -4.64
CA LYS A 61 -8.17 -1.90 -4.27
C LYS A 61 -9.44 -1.28 -3.67
N LYS A 62 -9.37 -0.86 -2.41
CA LYS A 62 -10.43 -0.04 -1.81
C LYS A 62 -10.41 1.31 -2.52
N THR A 63 -11.53 1.68 -3.11
CA THR A 63 -11.73 2.97 -3.75
C THR A 63 -11.81 4.04 -2.67
N ALA A 64 -11.56 5.32 -3.02
CA ALA A 64 -11.73 6.42 -2.06
C ALA A 64 -13.12 6.42 -1.41
N GLY A 65 -14.17 6.06 -2.16
CA GLY A 65 -15.53 5.88 -1.63
C GLY A 65 -15.64 4.75 -0.59
N ASP A 66 -14.89 3.65 -0.76
CA ASP A 66 -14.86 2.55 0.23
C ASP A 66 -14.15 2.98 1.52
N LEU A 67 -13.19 3.90 1.43
CA LEU A 67 -12.50 4.47 2.59
C LEU A 67 -13.39 5.49 3.31
N LEU A 68 -14.05 6.38 2.57
CA LEU A 68 -15.00 7.35 3.12
C LEU A 68 -16.17 6.65 3.79
N SER A 69 -16.75 5.64 3.15
CA SER A 69 -17.83 4.82 3.73
C SER A 69 -17.38 4.09 5.00
N ALA A 70 -16.13 3.62 5.07
CA ALA A 70 -15.59 3.02 6.29
C ALA A 70 -15.42 4.03 7.44
N VAL A 71 -15.08 5.29 7.13
CA VAL A 71 -14.98 6.38 8.11
C VAL A 71 -16.37 6.83 8.59
N GLU A 72 -17.31 6.97 7.67
CA GLU A 72 -18.70 7.32 7.98
C GLU A 72 -19.38 6.22 8.82
N GLY A 73 -19.17 4.95 8.46
CA GLY A 73 -19.69 3.80 9.21
C GLY A 73 -19.02 3.59 10.59
N ALA A 74 -17.82 4.14 10.81
CA ALA A 74 -17.11 4.07 12.09
C ALA A 74 -17.55 5.13 13.11
N GLY A 75 -18.56 5.97 12.79
CA GLY A 75 -19.15 6.90 13.75
C GLY A 75 -18.16 7.87 14.39
N GLY A 76 -17.11 8.26 13.67
CA GLY A 76 -16.10 9.20 14.17
C GLY A 76 -15.12 8.65 15.22
N HIS A 77 -15.11 7.33 15.48
CA HIS A 77 -14.07 6.74 16.32
C HIS A 77 -12.77 6.53 15.52
N VAL A 78 -11.96 7.58 15.44
CA VAL A 78 -10.53 7.44 15.14
C VAL A 78 -9.87 6.87 16.39
N CYS A 79 -9.65 5.56 16.44
CA CYS A 79 -8.77 4.98 17.44
C CYS A 79 -7.37 5.57 17.22
N THR A 80 -7.01 6.58 18.00
CA THR A 80 -5.66 7.16 18.07
C THR A 80 -4.64 6.19 18.65
N SER A 81 -5.10 5.04 19.18
CA SER A 81 -4.25 3.93 19.58
C SER A 81 -4.18 2.86 18.47
N PRO A 82 -2.97 2.53 17.97
CA PRO A 82 -2.77 1.38 17.10
C PRO A 82 -3.24 0.10 17.79
N PRO A 83 -3.82 -0.87 17.06
CA PRO A 83 -4.06 -2.22 17.57
C PRO A 83 -2.82 -2.79 18.26
N GLU A 84 -3.00 -3.52 19.36
CA GLU A 84 -1.94 -4.14 20.19
C GLU A 84 -0.86 -4.86 19.35
N ALA A 85 -1.28 -5.51 18.26
CA ALA A 85 -0.40 -6.18 17.31
C ALA A 85 0.60 -5.24 16.60
N ILE A 86 0.18 -4.02 16.26
CA ILE A 86 1.04 -2.99 15.66
C ILE A 86 1.91 -2.35 16.74
N ARG A 87 1.38 -2.18 17.96
CA ARG A 87 2.12 -1.62 19.10
C ARG A 87 3.39 -2.42 19.40
N LYS A 88 3.31 -3.76 19.44
CA LYS A 88 4.48 -4.64 19.65
C LYS A 88 5.54 -4.52 18.56
N PHE A 89 5.13 -4.16 17.34
CA PHE A 89 6.04 -3.96 16.22
C PHE A 89 6.73 -2.59 16.31
N LEU A 90 6.01 -1.54 16.68
CA LEU A 90 6.53 -0.19 16.85
C LEU A 90 7.48 -0.06 18.05
N THR A 91 7.19 -0.74 19.17
CA THR A 91 8.06 -0.75 20.36
C THR A 91 9.39 -1.48 20.15
N ARG A 92 9.56 -2.18 19.01
CA ARG A 92 10.81 -2.87 18.66
C ARG A 92 11.79 -1.96 17.91
N VAL A 93 11.38 -0.76 17.49
CA VAL A 93 12.27 0.23 16.86
C VAL A 93 12.98 1.02 17.97
N PRO A 94 14.30 0.88 18.16
CA PRO A 94 15.01 1.65 19.16
C PRO A 94 15.20 3.08 18.64
N GLY A 95 14.62 4.08 19.32
CA GLY A 95 15.01 5.49 19.13
C GLY A 95 13.93 6.52 18.83
N MET A 96 12.68 6.38 19.27
CA MET A 96 11.75 7.52 19.31
C MET A 96 11.40 7.92 20.76
N PRO A 97 11.65 9.18 21.16
CA PRO A 97 11.21 9.69 22.45
C PRO A 97 9.68 9.75 22.46
N GLY A 98 9.07 9.07 23.45
CA GLY A 98 7.63 9.10 23.64
C GLY A 98 7.16 10.53 23.89
N SER A 99 6.31 11.06 23.02
CA SER A 99 5.55 12.26 23.36
C SER A 99 4.46 11.85 24.34
N GLU A 100 4.73 12.02 25.63
CA GLU A 100 3.69 12.04 26.64
C GLU A 100 2.74 13.19 26.31
N CYS A 101 1.53 12.86 25.85
CA CYS A 101 0.45 13.84 25.77
C CYS A 101 0.13 14.28 27.20
N ALA A 102 0.55 15.49 27.55
CA ALA A 102 0.26 16.13 28.82
C ALA A 102 -1.26 16.16 29.04
N GLY A 103 -1.73 15.37 30.01
CA GLY A 103 -3.04 15.53 30.60
C GLY A 103 -3.08 16.86 31.35
N GLY A 104 -3.78 17.84 30.78
CA GLY A 104 -4.08 19.09 31.48
C GLY A 104 -4.97 18.81 32.68
N ALA A 105 -4.42 19.00 33.87
CA ALA A 105 -5.17 19.15 35.10
C ALA A 105 -5.87 20.52 35.11
N GLN A 106 -7.17 20.54 35.40
CA GLN A 106 -7.83 21.64 36.10
C GLN A 106 -8.73 21.04 37.19
N GLY A 107 -8.34 21.23 38.45
CA GLY A 107 -9.20 21.08 39.63
C GLY A 107 -10.24 22.20 39.69
N GLU A 108 -11.44 21.92 40.21
CA GLU A 108 -11.89 22.25 41.59
C GLU A 108 -12.85 23.47 41.50
N SER A 109 -14.09 23.54 42.02
CA SER A 109 -14.84 22.84 43.08
C SER A 109 -16.36 23.02 42.87
N PRO A 110 -17.26 22.23 43.50
CA PRO A 110 -18.70 22.49 43.53
C PRO A 110 -19.14 23.31 44.77
N ALA A 111 -20.27 24.02 44.59
CA ALA A 111 -21.14 24.71 45.56
C ALA A 111 -20.60 25.96 46.29
#